data_AF-A0A0N4U838-F1
#
_entry.id   AF-A0A0N4U838-F1
#
_cell.length_a   1.000
_cell.length_b   1.000
_cell.length_c   1.000
_cell.angle_alpha   90.00
_cell.angle_beta   90.00
_cell.angle_gamma   90.00
#
_symmetry.space_group_name_H-M   'P 1'
#
loop_
_entity.id
_entity.type
_entity.pdbx_description
1 polymer ?
#
loop_
_entity_poly.entity_id
_entity_poly.type
_entity_poly.pdbx_seq_one_letter_code
_entity_poly.pdbx_strand_id
1 'polypeptide(L)'
;MLITMGADLSCRDTTYANTALHWAVIQGNHSAINILIKFNADLTIRNRDNETPRDIAIRRGDAISLRMLERAERKAGILPSTFLQSIKENNSFISKSMLLLPLIIIITIGLILNSKFSYIFKTFCLLLVIFSTWLTYRVLPSSESCSLLPLGLAIASKVLCIFTWLFYLHPFAGWHMQIIFFFLSLSVPILFLRIVFADPGVISVTHEERCKMIRDIWEKQQVAASFCATCLIRKPLRSKHCSICDRCVRRFDHHCPWIANCVGEKNHLFFLLYLGVVILSSLLMIFDLMNSCGEISQMTILYCNTWVTYIAFMSLYHFIWTASLFAVQIYQILYEMTTNERLNSFRYRYLHKSVDNLSTRSPFSYYCDRELRKICIHRLHKKNFISFYWKEKQEIQNKSRKRGKLQNKWLCSGEKRKNAINFLDILDCVYNIKQI
;
A
#
# COMPACT_ATOMS: atom_id res chain seq x y z
N MET A 1 3.63 19.17 -4.24
CA MET A 1 2.82 20.19 -3.52
C MET A 1 2.03 21.04 -4.49
N LEU A 2 2.67 21.89 -5.31
CA LEU A 2 1.96 22.79 -6.26
C LEU A 2 0.94 22.06 -7.13
N ILE A 3 1.35 20.96 -7.77
CA ILE A 3 0.47 20.13 -8.60
C ILE A 3 -0.72 19.58 -7.78
N THR A 4 -0.46 19.11 -6.55
CA THR A 4 -1.49 18.63 -5.62
C THR A 4 -2.47 19.72 -5.17
N MET A 5 -2.05 20.99 -5.25
CA MET A 5 -2.86 22.17 -4.94
C MET A 5 -3.56 22.74 -6.19
N GLY A 6 -3.46 22.08 -7.34
CA GLY A 6 -4.16 22.48 -8.57
C GLY A 6 -3.37 23.41 -9.50
N ALA A 7 -2.03 23.47 -9.38
CA ALA A 7 -1.22 24.21 -10.33
C ALA A 7 -1.40 23.67 -11.77
N ASP A 8 -1.67 24.57 -12.71
CA ASP A 8 -1.81 24.25 -14.13
C ASP A 8 -0.45 23.91 -14.76
N LEU A 9 -0.34 22.70 -15.31
CA LEU A 9 0.88 22.18 -15.93
C LEU A 9 1.08 22.66 -17.37
N SER A 10 0.05 23.28 -17.96
CA SER A 10 0.08 23.82 -19.32
C SER A 10 0.61 25.26 -19.40
N CYS A 11 0.71 25.94 -18.24
CA CYS A 11 1.28 27.30 -18.15
C CYS A 11 2.68 27.36 -18.76
N ARG A 12 2.92 28.42 -19.53
CA ARG A 12 4.17 28.68 -20.24
C ARG A 12 4.84 29.94 -19.69
N ASP A 13 6.17 29.93 -19.60
CA ASP A 13 6.89 31.16 -19.24
C ASP A 13 6.84 32.20 -20.37
N THR A 14 6.99 33.47 -20.02
CA THR A 14 6.88 34.59 -20.97
C THR A 14 8.06 34.70 -21.94
N THR A 15 9.22 34.17 -21.57
CA THR A 15 10.48 34.37 -22.28
C THR A 15 10.67 33.35 -23.39
N TYR A 16 10.44 32.08 -23.10
CA TYR A 16 10.68 30.95 -24.02
C TYR A 16 9.42 30.17 -24.37
N ALA A 17 8.29 30.47 -23.74
CA ALA A 17 7.07 29.68 -23.82
C ALA A 17 7.26 28.20 -23.41
N ASN A 18 8.20 27.92 -22.50
CA ASN A 18 8.44 26.60 -21.94
C ASN A 18 7.42 26.31 -20.83
N THR A 19 6.87 25.10 -20.84
CA THR A 19 6.07 24.57 -19.73
C THR A 19 6.97 24.05 -18.61
N ALA A 20 6.40 23.70 -17.46
CA ALA A 20 7.14 23.03 -16.38
C ALA A 20 7.88 21.75 -16.85
N LEU A 21 7.32 21.05 -17.85
CA LEU A 21 7.93 19.84 -18.42
C LEU A 21 9.15 20.16 -19.28
N HIS A 22 9.10 21.22 -20.09
CA HIS A 22 10.27 21.70 -20.84
C HIS A 22 11.41 22.03 -19.88
N TRP A 23 11.15 22.80 -18.83
CA TRP A 23 12.16 23.14 -17.82
C TRP A 23 12.71 21.91 -17.10
N ALA A 24 11.87 20.93 -16.78
CA ALA A 24 12.31 19.69 -16.16
C ALA A 24 13.31 18.92 -17.05
N VAL A 25 13.07 18.88 -18.37
CA VAL A 25 13.99 18.27 -19.35
C VAL A 25 15.27 19.09 -19.54
N ILE A 26 15.15 20.42 -19.65
CA ILE A 26 16.31 21.34 -19.76
C ILE A 26 17.25 21.15 -18.56
N GLN A 27 16.71 20.93 -17.36
CA GLN A 27 17.50 20.72 -16.15
C GLN A 27 17.97 19.26 -15.95
N GLY A 28 17.54 18.32 -16.81
CA GLY A 28 17.83 16.88 -16.63
C GLY A 28 17.20 16.30 -15.36
N ASN A 29 16.13 16.91 -14.84
CA ASN A 29 15.51 16.50 -13.58
C ASN A 29 14.50 15.37 -13.81
N HIS A 30 15.01 14.13 -13.88
CA HIS A 30 14.20 12.94 -14.13
C HIS A 30 13.08 12.74 -13.10
N SER A 31 13.29 13.15 -11.86
CA SER A 31 12.26 13.06 -10.81
C SER A 31 11.09 14.01 -11.11
N ALA A 32 11.37 15.24 -11.52
CA ALA A 32 10.36 16.20 -11.92
C ALA A 32 9.60 15.73 -13.19
N ILE A 33 10.32 15.21 -14.19
CA ILE A 33 9.72 14.64 -15.40
C ILE A 33 8.75 13.50 -15.03
N ASN A 34 9.17 12.56 -14.19
CA ASN A 34 8.31 11.43 -13.77
C ASN A 34 7.03 11.91 -13.06
N ILE A 35 7.16 12.90 -12.18
CA ILE A 35 6.02 13.48 -11.46
C ILE A 35 5.09 14.19 -12.45
N LEU A 36 5.61 15.03 -13.35
CA LEU A 36 4.80 15.77 -14.33
C LEU A 36 4.05 14.82 -15.26
N ILE A 37 4.71 13.77 -15.76
CA ILE A 37 4.07 12.71 -16.56
C ILE A 37 2.98 11.99 -15.74
N LYS A 38 3.27 11.63 -14.46
CA LYS A 38 2.27 10.98 -13.57
C LYS A 38 1.02 11.84 -13.39
N PHE A 39 1.15 13.16 -13.42
CA PHE A 39 0.04 14.11 -13.35
C PHE A 39 -0.48 14.57 -14.72
N ASN A 40 -0.21 13.80 -15.79
CA ASN A 40 -0.71 14.02 -17.15
C ASN A 40 -0.34 15.40 -17.73
N ALA A 41 0.89 15.88 -17.49
CA ALA A 41 1.41 17.04 -18.22
C ALA A 41 1.37 16.78 -19.74
N ASP A 42 0.92 17.76 -20.51
CA ASP A 42 0.84 17.67 -21.97
C ASP A 42 2.25 17.58 -22.58
N LEU A 43 2.48 16.51 -23.35
CA LEU A 43 3.75 16.18 -23.98
C LEU A 43 3.93 16.87 -25.36
N THR A 44 2.83 17.37 -25.93
CA THR A 44 2.77 17.88 -27.31
C THR A 44 2.98 19.39 -27.43
N ILE A 45 2.91 20.11 -26.30
CA ILE A 45 3.12 21.55 -26.27
C ILE A 45 4.52 21.87 -26.82
N ARG A 46 4.54 22.83 -27.75
CA ARG A 46 5.77 23.38 -28.31
C ARG A 46 6.08 24.75 -27.71
N ASN A 47 7.36 24.98 -27.45
CA ASN A 47 7.87 26.26 -26.98
C ASN A 47 8.04 27.26 -28.15
N ARG A 48 8.67 28.43 -27.89
CA ARG A 48 8.92 29.45 -28.90
C ARG A 48 9.86 28.99 -30.02
N ASP A 49 10.78 28.07 -29.72
CA ASP A 49 11.71 27.47 -30.68
C ASP A 49 11.06 26.30 -31.46
N ASN A 50 9.74 26.11 -31.31
CA ASN A 50 8.97 25.02 -31.92
C ASN A 50 9.43 23.61 -31.48
N GLU A 51 10.10 23.51 -30.32
CA GLU A 51 10.56 22.27 -29.70
C GLU A 51 9.51 21.74 -28.71
N THR A 52 9.25 20.44 -28.74
CA THR A 52 8.57 19.71 -27.65
C THR A 52 9.58 19.35 -26.55
N PRO A 53 9.12 18.91 -25.36
CA PRO A 53 10.02 18.38 -24.34
C PRO A 53 10.88 17.20 -24.85
N ARG A 54 10.36 16.40 -25.79
CA ARG A 54 11.12 15.30 -26.42
C ARG A 54 12.24 15.83 -27.31
N ASP A 55 11.98 16.85 -28.12
CA ASP A 55 13.00 17.46 -28.99
C ASP A 55 14.17 18.02 -28.17
N ILE A 56 13.87 18.68 -27.04
CA ILE A 56 14.89 19.14 -26.09
C ILE A 56 15.71 17.96 -25.53
N ALA A 57 15.07 16.84 -25.18
CA ALA A 57 15.78 15.66 -24.67
C ALA A 57 16.75 15.08 -25.72
N ILE A 58 16.35 15.04 -27.00
CA ILE A 58 17.19 14.61 -28.12
C ILE A 58 18.37 15.57 -28.28
N ARG A 59 18.10 16.88 -28.36
CA ARG A 59 19.14 17.91 -28.54
C ARG A 59 20.19 17.89 -27.42
N ARG A 60 19.79 17.57 -26.19
CA ARG A 60 20.69 17.44 -25.04
C ARG A 60 21.44 16.11 -24.98
N GLY A 61 21.01 15.09 -25.72
CA GLY A 61 21.53 13.72 -25.59
C GLY A 61 21.14 13.03 -24.27
N ASP A 62 20.07 13.48 -23.58
CA ASP A 62 19.61 12.86 -22.33
C ASP A 62 18.78 11.60 -22.62
N ALA A 63 19.47 10.47 -22.74
CA ALA A 63 18.86 9.17 -23.04
C ALA A 63 17.87 8.68 -21.97
N ILE A 64 17.92 9.20 -20.73
CA ILE A 64 16.97 8.81 -19.68
C ILE A 64 15.67 9.60 -19.87
N SER A 65 15.77 10.92 -19.97
CA SER A 65 14.60 11.79 -20.25
C SER A 65 13.90 11.39 -21.53
N LEU A 66 14.65 11.10 -22.60
CA LEU A 66 14.11 10.64 -23.87
C LEU A 66 13.28 9.36 -23.72
N ARG A 67 13.82 8.33 -23.06
CA ARG A 67 13.10 7.07 -22.83
C ARG A 67 11.83 7.24 -22.00
N MET A 68 11.86 8.15 -21.01
CA MET A 68 10.70 8.46 -20.19
C MET A 68 9.59 9.13 -21.00
N LEU A 69 9.94 10.12 -21.83
CA LEU A 69 9.00 10.85 -22.68
C LEU A 69 8.43 9.96 -23.77
N GLU A 70 9.26 9.20 -24.49
CA GLU A 70 8.79 8.29 -25.53
C GLU A 70 7.83 7.22 -24.99
N ARG A 71 8.10 6.71 -23.79
CA ARG A 71 7.17 5.78 -23.11
C ARG A 71 5.85 6.46 -22.78
N ALA A 72 5.88 7.72 -22.33
CA ALA A 72 4.67 8.47 -22.02
C ALA A 72 3.87 8.79 -23.29
N GLU A 73 4.54 9.17 -24.37
CA GLU A 73 3.94 9.45 -25.69
C GLU A 73 3.31 8.19 -26.30
N ARG A 74 3.98 7.04 -26.24
CA ARG A 74 3.39 5.75 -26.66
C ARG A 74 2.14 5.40 -25.87
N LYS A 75 2.16 5.60 -24.54
CA LYS A 75 0.98 5.41 -23.68
C LYS A 75 -0.15 6.39 -24.00
N ALA A 76 0.18 7.60 -24.44
CA ALA A 76 -0.78 8.60 -24.90
C ALA A 76 -1.25 8.39 -26.35
N GLY A 77 -0.70 7.40 -27.07
CA GLY A 77 -1.05 7.12 -28.47
C GLY A 77 -0.42 8.09 -29.49
N ILE A 78 0.55 8.90 -29.07
CA ILE A 78 1.24 9.89 -29.93
C ILE A 78 2.30 9.20 -30.80
N LEU A 79 3.04 8.25 -30.22
CA LEU A 79 4.05 7.46 -30.92
C LEU A 79 3.56 6.03 -31.16
N PRO A 80 3.90 5.42 -32.31
CA PRO A 80 3.65 4.00 -32.52
C PRO A 80 4.50 3.15 -31.57
N SER A 81 3.94 2.02 -31.15
CA SER A 81 4.63 1.03 -30.31
C SER A 81 4.92 -0.22 -31.14
N THR A 82 6.10 -0.81 -30.99
CA THR A 82 6.32 -2.18 -31.47
C THR A 82 5.45 -3.17 -30.70
N PHE A 83 5.21 -4.36 -31.25
CA PHE A 83 4.44 -5.40 -30.56
C PHE A 83 4.98 -5.72 -29.14
N LEU A 84 6.30 -5.81 -28.98
CA LEU A 84 6.90 -6.06 -27.67
C LEU A 84 6.73 -4.87 -26.71
N GLN A 85 6.81 -3.64 -27.23
CA GLN A 85 6.58 -2.43 -26.43
C GLN A 85 5.13 -2.34 -25.99
N SER A 86 4.16 -2.62 -26.86
CA SER A 86 2.74 -2.56 -26.52
C SER A 86 2.39 -3.57 -25.41
N ILE A 87 2.99 -4.76 -25.41
CA ILE A 87 2.86 -5.73 -24.31
C ILE A 87 3.50 -5.21 -23.02
N LYS A 88 4.76 -4.75 -23.08
CA LYS A 88 5.52 -4.29 -21.90
C LYS A 88 5.00 -2.98 -21.28
N GLU A 89 4.28 -2.18 -22.05
CA GLU A 89 3.76 -0.88 -21.60
C GLU A 89 2.28 -0.94 -21.20
N ASN A 90 1.59 -2.04 -21.52
CA ASN A 90 0.23 -2.30 -21.08
C ASN A 90 0.18 -2.76 -19.61
N ASN A 91 0.10 -1.79 -18.71
CA ASN A 91 0.01 -2.01 -17.27
C ASN A 91 -1.15 -2.94 -16.87
N SER A 92 -2.29 -2.88 -17.58
CA SER A 92 -3.47 -3.72 -17.30
C SER A 92 -3.21 -5.18 -17.61
N PHE A 93 -2.64 -5.45 -18.80
CA PHE A 93 -2.22 -6.79 -19.20
C PHE A 93 -1.21 -7.36 -18.21
N ILE A 94 -0.12 -6.63 -17.91
CA ILE A 94 0.91 -7.09 -16.97
C ILE A 94 0.31 -7.37 -15.59
N SER A 95 -0.54 -6.50 -15.07
CA SER A 95 -1.16 -6.69 -13.75
C SER A 95 -2.05 -7.94 -13.71
N LYS A 96 -2.86 -8.17 -14.75
CA LYS A 96 -3.67 -9.39 -14.89
C LYS A 96 -2.80 -10.64 -15.03
N SER A 97 -1.73 -10.58 -15.82
CA SER A 97 -0.78 -11.69 -15.96
C SER A 97 -0.11 -12.01 -14.63
N MET A 98 0.35 -11.02 -13.87
CA MET A 98 0.95 -11.25 -12.55
C MET A 98 -0.04 -11.83 -11.54
N LEU A 99 -1.33 -11.52 -11.66
CA LEU A 99 -2.38 -12.09 -10.82
C LEU A 99 -2.69 -13.56 -11.17
N LEU A 100 -2.73 -13.91 -12.46
CA LEU A 100 -3.15 -15.22 -12.96
C LEU A 100 -2.00 -16.24 -13.07
N LEU A 101 -0.77 -15.78 -13.30
CA LEU A 101 0.39 -16.64 -13.52
C LEU A 101 0.67 -17.60 -12.35
N PRO A 102 0.56 -17.20 -11.06
CA PRO A 102 0.68 -18.15 -9.95
C PRO A 102 -0.30 -19.33 -10.03
N LEU A 103 -1.55 -19.09 -10.44
CA LEU A 103 -2.53 -20.17 -10.60
C LEU A 103 -2.11 -21.17 -11.69
N ILE A 104 -1.70 -20.66 -12.86
CA ILE A 104 -1.25 -21.49 -13.98
C ILE A 104 -0.01 -22.32 -13.58
N ILE A 105 0.96 -21.69 -12.90
CA ILE A 105 2.19 -22.36 -12.45
C ILE A 105 1.87 -23.49 -11.47
N ILE A 106 1.08 -23.22 -10.43
CA ILE A 106 0.78 -24.22 -9.38
C ILE A 106 -0.03 -25.38 -9.95
N ILE A 107 -0.99 -25.12 -10.84
CA ILE A 107 -1.72 -26.19 -11.57
C ILE A 107 -0.74 -27.02 -12.41
N THR A 108 0.12 -26.37 -13.19
CA THR A 108 1.07 -27.06 -14.08
C THR A 108 2.03 -27.95 -13.28
N ILE A 109 2.56 -27.46 -12.17
CA ILE A 109 3.41 -28.24 -11.26
C ILE A 109 2.62 -29.44 -10.71
N GLY A 110 1.40 -29.23 -10.21
CA GLY A 110 0.55 -30.31 -9.70
C GLY A 110 0.27 -31.39 -10.76
N LEU A 111 -0.02 -30.99 -12.01
CA LEU A 111 -0.26 -31.92 -13.12
C LEU A 111 1.00 -32.69 -13.52
N ILE A 112 2.17 -32.04 -13.56
CA ILE A 112 3.45 -32.71 -13.84
C ILE A 112 3.73 -33.76 -12.74
N LEU A 113 3.58 -33.39 -11.47
CA LEU A 113 3.80 -34.31 -10.34
C LEU A 113 2.83 -35.50 -10.39
N ASN A 114 1.56 -35.25 -10.68
CA ASN A 114 0.50 -36.28 -10.76
C ASN A 114 0.54 -37.14 -12.03
N SER A 115 1.32 -36.75 -13.06
CA SER A 115 1.42 -37.51 -14.31
C SER A 115 2.09 -38.88 -14.11
N LYS A 116 1.85 -39.81 -15.04
CA LYS A 116 2.50 -41.15 -15.05
C LYS A 116 3.87 -41.18 -15.73
N PHE A 117 4.43 -40.01 -16.09
CA PHE A 117 5.74 -39.94 -16.77
C PHE A 117 6.89 -40.36 -15.87
N SER A 118 8.04 -40.70 -16.48
CA SER A 118 9.27 -41.02 -15.75
C SER A 118 9.74 -39.84 -14.90
N TYR A 119 10.41 -40.12 -13.77
CA TYR A 119 10.93 -39.07 -12.89
C TYR A 119 11.90 -38.11 -13.60
N ILE A 120 12.70 -38.62 -14.55
CA ILE A 120 13.61 -37.81 -15.37
C ILE A 120 12.83 -36.80 -16.20
N PHE A 121 11.76 -37.24 -16.87
CA PHE A 121 10.92 -36.36 -17.68
C PHE A 121 10.18 -35.33 -16.82
N LYS A 122 9.65 -35.75 -15.66
CA LYS A 122 9.02 -34.82 -14.69
C LYS A 122 10.00 -33.72 -14.25
N THR A 123 11.24 -34.09 -13.91
CA THR A 123 12.30 -33.13 -13.53
C THR A 123 12.58 -32.15 -14.66
N PHE A 124 12.71 -32.62 -15.90
CA PHE A 124 12.89 -31.75 -17.06
C PHE A 124 11.72 -30.76 -17.23
N CYS A 125 10.47 -31.23 -17.16
CA CYS A 125 9.29 -30.36 -17.24
C CYS A 125 9.25 -29.33 -16.10
N LEU A 126 9.58 -29.72 -14.87
CA LEU A 126 9.63 -28.79 -13.73
C LEU A 126 10.71 -27.71 -13.92
N LEU A 127 11.89 -28.08 -14.42
CA LEU A 127 12.95 -27.12 -14.76
C LEU A 127 12.51 -26.14 -15.86
N LEU A 128 11.76 -26.62 -16.86
CA LEU A 128 11.19 -25.77 -17.91
C LEU A 128 10.15 -24.78 -17.35
N VAL A 129 9.31 -25.22 -16.42
CA VAL A 129 8.36 -24.34 -15.71
C VAL A 129 9.11 -23.27 -14.90
N ILE A 130 10.16 -23.66 -14.18
CA ILE A 130 10.99 -22.71 -13.42
C ILE A 130 11.67 -21.70 -14.34
N PHE A 131 12.26 -22.16 -15.44
CA PHE A 131 12.94 -21.30 -16.41
C PHE A 131 11.98 -20.33 -17.10
N SER A 132 10.83 -20.82 -17.58
CA SER A 132 9.82 -19.97 -18.22
C SER A 132 9.21 -18.94 -17.26
N THR A 133 9.00 -19.33 -16.00
CA THR A 133 8.56 -18.43 -14.92
C THR A 133 9.61 -17.36 -14.65
N TRP A 134 10.89 -17.74 -14.51
CA TRP A 134 12.00 -16.80 -14.32
C TRP A 134 12.12 -15.81 -15.49
N LEU A 135 12.04 -16.30 -16.73
CA LEU A 135 12.10 -15.48 -17.92
C LEU A 135 10.93 -14.49 -17.97
N THR A 136 9.72 -14.95 -17.63
CA THR A 136 8.53 -14.10 -17.56
C THR A 136 8.70 -12.98 -16.54
N TYR A 137 9.20 -13.28 -15.33
CA TYR A 137 9.46 -12.29 -14.29
C TYR A 137 10.67 -11.38 -14.56
N ARG A 138 11.57 -11.77 -15.48
CA ARG A 138 12.65 -10.90 -15.96
C ARG A 138 12.16 -9.91 -17.02
N VAL A 139 11.24 -10.31 -17.89
CA VAL A 139 10.91 -9.57 -19.11
C VAL A 139 9.69 -8.66 -18.96
N LEU A 140 8.65 -9.12 -18.27
CA LEU A 140 7.36 -8.42 -18.22
C LEU A 140 7.20 -7.40 -17.09
N PRO A 141 7.50 -7.71 -15.81
CA PRO A 141 6.94 -6.94 -14.73
C PRO A 141 7.62 -5.59 -14.53
N SER A 142 6.79 -4.60 -14.21
CA SER A 142 7.22 -3.41 -13.49
C SER A 142 7.31 -3.72 -11.99
N SER A 143 8.08 -2.92 -11.24
CA SER A 143 8.16 -3.05 -9.78
C SER A 143 6.78 -3.03 -9.11
N GLU A 144 5.85 -2.23 -9.62
CA GLU A 144 4.47 -2.15 -9.14
C GLU A 144 3.70 -3.44 -9.41
N SER A 145 3.82 -4.02 -10.60
CA SER A 145 3.11 -5.25 -10.96
C SER A 145 3.57 -6.47 -10.16
N CYS A 146 4.85 -6.54 -9.77
CA CYS A 146 5.36 -7.60 -8.89
C CYS A 146 4.67 -7.61 -7.52
N SER A 147 4.14 -6.48 -7.05
CA SER A 147 3.45 -6.41 -5.76
C SER A 147 2.14 -7.22 -5.72
N LEU A 148 1.60 -7.60 -6.89
CA LEU A 148 0.38 -8.40 -7.02
C LEU A 148 0.62 -9.91 -6.95
N LEU A 149 1.87 -10.38 -7.05
CA LEU A 149 2.17 -11.82 -7.04
C LEU A 149 1.70 -12.54 -5.77
N PRO A 150 1.89 -11.99 -4.55
CA PRO A 150 1.38 -12.63 -3.34
C PRO A 150 -0.15 -12.73 -3.33
N LEU A 151 -0.86 -11.71 -3.83
CA LEU A 151 -2.31 -11.75 -3.99
C LEU A 151 -2.74 -12.88 -4.94
N GLY A 152 -2.08 -13.02 -6.09
CA GLY A 152 -2.33 -14.10 -7.04
C GLY A 152 -2.08 -15.49 -6.44
N LEU A 153 -1.00 -15.65 -5.67
CA LEU A 153 -0.68 -16.89 -4.96
C LEU A 153 -1.72 -17.23 -3.88
N ALA A 154 -2.22 -16.24 -3.14
CA ALA A 154 -3.30 -16.43 -2.15
C ALA A 154 -4.60 -16.92 -2.82
N ILE A 155 -5.01 -16.30 -3.93
CA ILE A 155 -6.20 -16.71 -4.68
C ILE A 155 -6.01 -18.13 -5.25
N ALA A 156 -4.87 -18.37 -5.90
CA ALA A 156 -4.56 -19.65 -6.53
C ALA A 156 -4.60 -20.82 -5.55
N SER A 157 -3.95 -20.67 -4.39
CA SER A 157 -3.93 -21.72 -3.36
C SER A 157 -5.33 -22.06 -2.86
N LYS A 158 -6.21 -21.07 -2.67
CA LYS A 158 -7.58 -21.29 -2.20
C LYS A 158 -8.49 -21.92 -3.26
N VAL A 159 -8.38 -21.49 -4.51
CA VAL A 159 -9.08 -22.15 -5.63
C VAL A 159 -8.70 -23.63 -5.71
N LEU A 160 -7.41 -23.96 -5.57
CA LEU A 160 -6.95 -25.35 -5.64
C LEU A 160 -7.31 -26.18 -4.40
N CYS A 161 -7.35 -25.58 -3.22
CA CYS A 161 -7.87 -26.27 -2.03
C CYS A 161 -9.34 -26.64 -2.22
N ILE A 162 -10.17 -25.71 -2.72
CA ILE A 162 -11.59 -25.96 -2.97
C ILE A 162 -11.78 -27.05 -4.05
N PHE A 163 -11.06 -26.94 -5.16
CA PHE A 163 -11.06 -27.96 -6.21
C PHE A 163 -10.67 -29.34 -5.67
N THR A 164 -9.57 -29.40 -4.92
CA THR A 164 -9.07 -30.67 -4.35
C THR A 164 -10.07 -31.29 -3.38
N TRP A 165 -10.71 -30.47 -2.56
CA TRP A 165 -11.76 -30.96 -1.68
C TRP A 165 -12.91 -31.59 -2.47
N LEU A 166 -13.49 -30.86 -3.42
CA LEU A 166 -14.67 -31.29 -4.16
C LEU A 166 -14.43 -32.56 -5.00
N PHE A 167 -13.25 -32.70 -5.62
CA PHE A 167 -12.97 -33.79 -6.55
C PHE A 167 -12.18 -34.96 -5.97
N TYR A 168 -11.44 -34.77 -4.88
CA TYR A 168 -10.57 -35.81 -4.31
C TYR A 168 -10.92 -36.18 -2.88
N LEU A 169 -11.29 -35.22 -2.03
CA LEU A 169 -11.48 -35.49 -0.59
C LEU A 169 -12.95 -35.72 -0.22
N HIS A 170 -13.90 -35.14 -0.97
CA HIS A 170 -15.34 -35.24 -0.71
C HIS A 170 -15.84 -36.68 -0.45
N PRO A 171 -15.41 -37.73 -1.20
CA PRO A 171 -15.85 -39.10 -0.95
C PRO A 171 -15.38 -39.68 0.39
N PHE A 172 -14.30 -39.15 0.96
CA PHE A 172 -13.66 -39.67 2.18
C PHE A 172 -14.02 -38.85 3.43
N ALA A 173 -14.38 -37.57 3.25
CA ALA A 173 -14.75 -36.68 4.32
C ALA A 173 -16.11 -37.04 4.92
N GLY A 174 -16.16 -37.24 6.25
CA GLY A 174 -17.41 -37.42 6.97
C GLY A 174 -18.34 -36.19 6.86
N TRP A 175 -19.65 -36.39 7.02
CA TRP A 175 -20.67 -35.33 6.84
C TRP A 175 -20.38 -34.05 7.64
N HIS A 176 -19.85 -34.17 8.85
CA HIS A 176 -19.50 -33.03 9.70
C HIS A 176 -18.33 -32.22 9.11
N MET A 177 -17.32 -32.88 8.53
CA MET A 177 -16.22 -32.21 7.85
C MET A 177 -16.68 -31.52 6.56
N GLN A 178 -17.63 -32.10 5.83
CA GLN A 178 -18.23 -31.46 4.65
C GLN A 178 -18.97 -30.17 5.03
N ILE A 179 -19.69 -30.16 6.16
CA ILE A 179 -20.35 -28.94 6.68
C ILE A 179 -19.31 -27.89 7.04
N ILE A 180 -18.25 -28.27 7.78
CA ILE A 180 -17.17 -27.34 8.15
C ILE A 180 -16.52 -26.76 6.88
N PHE A 181 -16.20 -27.61 5.90
CA PHE A 181 -15.65 -27.18 4.62
C PHE A 181 -16.57 -26.20 3.89
N PHE A 182 -17.89 -26.46 3.84
CA PHE A 182 -18.84 -25.58 3.19
C PHE A 182 -18.79 -24.16 3.80
N PHE A 183 -18.82 -24.06 5.14
CA PHE A 183 -18.72 -22.75 5.80
C PHE A 183 -17.36 -22.09 5.62
N LEU A 184 -16.25 -22.84 5.66
CA LEU A 184 -14.91 -22.31 5.44
C LEU A 184 -14.69 -21.85 4.00
N SER A 185 -15.17 -22.62 3.02
CA SER A 185 -15.05 -22.30 1.58
C SER A 185 -15.86 -21.07 1.16
N LEU A 186 -16.92 -20.73 1.90
CA LEU A 186 -17.65 -19.46 1.73
C LEU A 186 -17.01 -18.30 2.52
N SER A 187 -16.66 -18.53 3.78
CA SER A 187 -16.16 -17.47 4.66
C SER A 187 -14.79 -16.94 4.25
N VAL A 188 -13.88 -17.79 3.74
CA VAL A 188 -12.55 -17.34 3.27
C VAL A 188 -12.66 -16.33 2.12
N PRO A 189 -13.32 -16.61 0.98
CA PRO A 189 -13.49 -15.63 -0.08
C PRO A 189 -14.26 -14.37 0.36
N ILE A 190 -15.31 -14.52 1.16
CA ILE A 190 -16.09 -13.36 1.65
C ILE A 190 -15.21 -12.43 2.48
N LEU A 191 -14.48 -12.95 3.47
CA LEU A 191 -13.60 -12.15 4.31
C LEU A 191 -12.44 -11.55 3.51
N PHE A 192 -11.87 -12.32 2.58
CA PHE A 192 -10.82 -11.86 1.69
C PHE A 192 -11.28 -10.64 0.85
N LEU A 193 -12.40 -10.76 0.14
CA LEU A 193 -12.97 -9.67 -0.65
C LEU A 193 -13.30 -8.46 0.22
N ARG A 194 -13.86 -8.68 1.42
CA ARG A 194 -14.12 -7.60 2.38
C ARG A 194 -12.85 -6.83 2.74
N ILE A 195 -11.73 -7.50 2.97
CA ILE A 195 -10.47 -6.85 3.37
C ILE A 195 -9.77 -6.16 2.19
N VAL A 196 -9.76 -6.81 1.03
CA VAL A 196 -9.18 -6.25 -0.21
C VAL A 196 -9.85 -4.91 -0.55
N PHE A 197 -11.18 -4.83 -0.47
CA PHE A 197 -11.93 -3.63 -0.80
C PHE A 197 -12.28 -2.71 0.39
N ALA A 198 -11.92 -3.10 1.62
CA ALA A 198 -12.19 -2.27 2.79
C ALA A 198 -11.39 -0.96 2.79
N ASP A 199 -12.01 0.10 3.29
CA ASP A 199 -11.29 1.29 3.75
C ASP A 199 -10.45 0.90 4.98
N PRO A 200 -9.10 0.96 4.93
CA PRO A 200 -8.25 0.67 6.09
C PRO A 200 -8.28 1.77 7.16
N GLY A 201 -8.96 2.89 6.90
CA GLY A 201 -8.94 4.10 7.73
C GLY A 201 -8.23 5.25 7.04
N VAL A 202 -8.45 5.44 5.74
CA VAL A 202 -7.85 6.52 4.94
C VAL A 202 -8.20 7.88 5.53
N ILE A 203 -7.20 8.75 5.62
CA ILE A 203 -7.37 10.11 6.08
C ILE A 203 -7.70 10.98 4.87
N SER A 204 -9.00 11.24 4.69
CA SER A 204 -9.50 12.25 3.77
C SER A 204 -9.63 13.59 4.49
N VAL A 205 -9.25 14.65 3.79
CA VAL A 205 -9.42 16.05 4.20
C VAL A 205 -9.81 16.86 2.97
N THR A 206 -10.63 17.88 3.17
CA THR A 206 -11.04 18.83 2.13
C THR A 206 -9.88 19.71 1.69
N HIS A 207 -9.99 20.34 0.52
CA HIS A 207 -8.99 21.30 0.04
C HIS A 207 -8.79 22.46 1.03
N GLU A 208 -9.86 22.99 1.61
CA GLU A 208 -9.82 24.06 2.61
C GLU A 208 -9.10 23.63 3.89
N GLU A 209 -9.33 22.41 4.37
CA GLU A 209 -8.62 21.85 5.51
C GLU A 209 -7.13 21.68 5.22
N ARG A 210 -6.75 21.22 4.01
CA ARG A 210 -5.33 21.14 3.60
C ARG A 210 -4.68 22.52 3.63
N CYS A 211 -5.31 23.51 2.99
CA CYS A 211 -4.82 24.90 2.99
C CYS A 211 -4.65 25.41 4.42
N LYS A 212 -5.64 25.17 5.28
CA LYS A 212 -5.61 25.57 6.68
C LYS A 212 -4.49 24.88 7.45
N MET A 213 -4.27 23.58 7.25
CA MET A 213 -3.17 22.85 7.89
C MET A 213 -1.81 23.40 7.47
N ILE A 214 -1.61 23.70 6.17
CA ILE A 214 -0.37 24.28 5.66
C ILE A 214 -0.14 25.66 6.27
N ARG A 215 -1.16 26.54 6.26
CA ARG A 215 -1.10 27.87 6.90
C ARG A 215 -0.82 27.76 8.39
N ASP A 216 -1.52 26.89 9.11
CA ASP A 216 -1.34 26.69 10.56
C ASP A 216 0.08 26.22 10.90
N ILE A 217 0.68 25.33 10.10
CA ILE A 217 2.06 24.86 10.31
C ILE A 217 3.05 26.02 10.13
N TRP A 218 2.84 26.85 9.13
CA TRP A 218 3.67 28.01 8.84
C TRP A 218 3.54 29.10 9.92
N GLU A 219 2.31 29.59 10.15
CA GLU A 219 2.03 30.70 11.07
C GLU A 219 2.38 30.37 12.52
N LYS A 220 2.07 29.15 12.96
CA LYS A 220 2.27 28.77 14.37
C LYS A 220 3.66 28.20 14.64
N GLN A 221 4.48 28.02 13.61
CA GLN A 221 5.76 27.30 13.67
C GLN A 221 5.64 25.97 14.45
N GLN A 222 4.48 25.31 14.35
CA GLN A 222 4.20 24.07 15.07
C GLN A 222 4.85 22.89 14.35
N VAL A 223 6.18 22.79 14.48
CA VAL A 223 6.98 21.66 13.99
C VAL A 223 6.62 20.36 14.72
N ALA A 224 5.99 20.45 15.91
CA ALA A 224 5.79 19.32 16.80
C ALA A 224 4.89 18.20 16.25
N ALA A 225 4.07 18.45 15.22
CA ALA A 225 3.25 17.40 14.64
C ALA A 225 3.80 16.88 13.32
N SER A 226 3.87 15.56 13.19
CA SER A 226 4.36 14.92 11.97
C SER A 226 3.47 15.30 10.78
N PHE A 227 4.02 16.00 9.79
CA PHE A 227 3.35 16.34 8.55
C PHE A 227 3.63 15.26 7.48
N CYS A 228 2.69 15.02 6.56
CA CYS A 228 2.92 14.24 5.37
C CYS A 228 3.02 15.17 4.17
N ALA A 229 4.22 15.28 3.57
CA ALA A 229 4.46 16.12 2.40
C ALA A 229 3.74 15.62 1.13
N THR A 230 3.46 14.31 1.02
CA THR A 230 2.76 13.73 -0.12
C THR A 230 1.26 14.06 -0.10
N CYS A 231 0.58 13.75 1.02
CA CYS A 231 -0.85 14.00 1.17
C CYS A 231 -1.18 15.45 1.59
N LEU A 232 -0.17 16.23 1.99
CA LEU A 232 -0.29 17.58 2.52
C LEU A 232 -1.22 17.68 3.74
N ILE A 233 -1.03 16.75 4.69
CA ILE A 233 -1.83 16.68 5.92
C ILE A 233 -0.97 16.59 7.17
N ARG A 234 -1.46 17.14 8.28
CA ARG A 234 -0.95 16.85 9.62
C ARG A 234 -1.39 15.44 10.00
N LYS A 235 -0.44 14.50 10.08
CA LYS A 235 -0.72 13.09 10.40
C LYS A 235 -1.21 12.98 11.86
N PRO A 236 -2.39 12.38 12.10
CA PRO A 236 -2.79 11.96 13.44
C PRO A 236 -1.78 11.00 14.08
N LEU A 237 -1.81 10.89 15.41
CA LEU A 237 -1.01 9.92 16.15
C LEU A 237 -1.24 8.49 15.59
N ARG A 238 -0.17 7.69 15.51
CA ARG A 238 -0.17 6.31 14.96
C ARG A 238 -0.53 6.19 13.47
N SER A 239 -0.71 7.30 12.74
CA SER A 239 -0.95 7.25 11.28
C SER A 239 0.35 7.29 10.47
N LYS A 240 0.32 6.71 9.27
CA LYS A 240 1.46 6.69 8.34
C LYS A 240 0.98 6.78 6.90
N HIS A 241 1.79 7.40 6.04
CA HIS A 241 1.63 7.35 4.59
C HIS A 241 2.17 6.03 4.04
N CYS A 242 1.34 5.29 3.33
CA CYS A 242 1.79 4.14 2.54
C CYS A 242 2.08 4.62 1.12
N SER A 243 3.35 4.52 0.69
CA SER A 243 3.77 4.90 -0.66
C SER A 243 3.18 4.01 -1.76
N ILE A 244 2.89 2.74 -1.44
CA ILE A 244 2.29 1.78 -2.39
C ILE A 244 0.84 2.14 -2.66
N CYS A 245 0.06 2.43 -1.61
CA CYS A 245 -1.33 2.84 -1.76
C CYS A 245 -1.52 4.36 -1.98
N ASP A 246 -0.43 5.14 -1.98
CA ASP A 246 -0.40 6.61 -2.09
C ASP A 246 -1.40 7.33 -1.16
N ARG A 247 -1.52 6.86 0.09
CA ARG A 247 -2.48 7.40 1.07
C ARG A 247 -2.03 7.30 2.52
N CYS A 248 -2.45 8.27 3.33
CA CYS A 248 -2.30 8.20 4.77
C CYS A 248 -3.42 7.37 5.41
N VAL A 249 -3.05 6.45 6.30
CA VAL A 249 -3.97 5.52 6.98
C VAL A 249 -3.89 5.74 8.48
N ARG A 250 -5.04 5.86 9.16
CA ARG A 250 -5.15 5.94 10.63
C ARG A 250 -4.75 4.62 11.28
N ARG A 251 -4.03 4.69 12.42
CA ARG A 251 -3.48 3.53 13.15
C ARG A 251 -2.90 2.50 12.18
N PHE A 252 -1.94 2.95 11.37
CA PHE A 252 -1.36 2.12 10.31
C PHE A 252 -0.61 0.93 10.92
N ASP A 253 -1.00 -0.29 10.53
CA ASP A 253 -0.32 -1.51 10.93
C ASP A 253 0.76 -1.88 9.93
N HIS A 254 0.37 -2.23 8.71
CA HIS A 254 1.27 -2.50 7.59
C HIS A 254 0.53 -2.41 6.25
N HIS A 255 1.27 -2.42 5.14
CA HIS A 255 0.72 -2.73 3.82
C HIS A 255 0.92 -4.23 3.59
N CYS A 256 -0.14 -4.94 3.23
CA CYS A 256 -0.10 -6.39 3.06
C CYS A 256 -0.24 -6.75 1.58
N PRO A 257 0.85 -7.21 0.91
CA PRO A 257 0.80 -7.61 -0.50
C PRO A 257 -0.19 -8.74 -0.79
N TRP A 258 -0.45 -9.61 0.20
CA TRP A 258 -1.37 -10.76 0.08
C TRP A 258 -2.85 -10.37 -0.05
N ILE A 259 -3.20 -9.12 0.25
CA ILE A 259 -4.56 -8.55 0.10
C ILE A 259 -4.55 -7.28 -0.76
N ALA A 260 -3.38 -6.89 -1.32
CA ALA A 260 -3.14 -5.66 -2.07
C ALA A 260 -3.75 -4.39 -1.42
N ASN A 261 -3.76 -4.33 -0.09
CA ASN A 261 -4.35 -3.24 0.67
C ASN A 261 -3.58 -3.00 1.98
N CYS A 262 -3.76 -1.83 2.57
CA CYS A 262 -3.26 -1.56 3.92
C CYS A 262 -4.12 -2.26 4.96
N VAL A 263 -3.49 -2.63 6.08
CA VAL A 263 -4.18 -2.99 7.32
C VAL A 263 -4.04 -1.81 8.28
N GLY A 264 -5.17 -1.33 8.78
CA GLY A 264 -5.25 -0.17 9.67
C GLY A 264 -6.50 -0.18 10.53
N GLU A 265 -6.80 0.96 11.16
CA GLU A 265 -7.88 1.12 12.16
C GLU A 265 -9.20 0.43 11.80
N LYS A 266 -9.66 0.57 10.55
CA LYS A 266 -11.02 0.17 10.16
C LYS A 266 -11.14 -1.27 9.65
N ASN A 267 -10.03 -1.91 9.26
CA ASN A 267 -10.06 -3.27 8.71
C ASN A 267 -9.20 -4.30 9.46
N HIS A 268 -8.51 -3.90 10.53
CA HIS A 268 -7.65 -4.80 11.32
C HIS A 268 -8.41 -6.01 11.87
N LEU A 269 -9.64 -5.83 12.37
CA LEU A 269 -10.46 -6.94 12.88
C LEU A 269 -10.78 -7.96 11.78
N PHE A 270 -11.22 -7.49 10.60
CA PHE A 270 -11.49 -8.37 9.48
C PHE A 270 -10.23 -9.14 9.07
N PHE A 271 -9.08 -8.48 9.05
CA PHE A 271 -7.79 -9.12 8.78
C PHE A 271 -7.48 -10.27 9.76
N LEU A 272 -7.72 -10.09 11.06
CA LEU A 272 -7.55 -11.17 12.06
C LEU A 272 -8.53 -12.32 11.84
N LEU A 273 -9.81 -12.01 11.60
CA LEU A 273 -10.82 -13.04 11.34
C LEU A 273 -10.46 -13.85 10.09
N TYR A 274 -10.00 -13.19 9.03
CA TYR A 274 -9.53 -13.85 7.82
C TYR A 274 -8.34 -14.78 8.10
N LEU A 275 -7.33 -14.33 8.84
CA LEU A 275 -6.21 -15.19 9.22
C LEU A 275 -6.68 -16.42 10.01
N GLY A 276 -7.58 -16.25 10.98
CA GLY A 276 -8.14 -17.35 11.76
C GLY A 276 -8.88 -18.38 10.89
N VAL A 277 -9.76 -17.93 10.00
CA VAL A 277 -10.50 -18.81 9.08
C VAL A 277 -9.55 -19.48 8.07
N VAL A 278 -8.52 -18.79 7.59
CA VAL A 278 -7.49 -19.39 6.72
C VAL A 278 -6.71 -20.49 7.43
N ILE A 279 -6.35 -20.30 8.70
CA ILE A 279 -5.68 -21.30 9.54
C ILE A 279 -6.57 -22.54 9.69
N LEU A 280 -7.86 -22.36 10.05
CA LEU A 280 -8.81 -23.46 10.17
C LEU A 280 -9.00 -24.21 8.84
N SER A 281 -9.12 -23.48 7.73
CA SER A 281 -9.20 -24.04 6.38
C SER A 281 -7.96 -24.86 6.02
N SER A 282 -6.76 -24.39 6.35
CA SER A 282 -5.52 -25.13 6.11
C SER A 282 -5.42 -26.39 6.98
N LEU A 283 -5.81 -26.32 8.25
CA LEU A 283 -5.84 -27.48 9.15
C LEU A 283 -6.80 -28.56 8.65
N LEU A 284 -7.99 -28.16 8.17
CA LEU A 284 -8.96 -29.10 7.60
C LEU A 284 -8.38 -29.85 6.40
N MET A 285 -7.71 -29.15 5.47
CA MET A 285 -7.07 -29.78 4.30
C MET A 285 -5.95 -30.77 4.69
N ILE A 286 -5.19 -30.47 5.74
CA ILE A 286 -4.10 -31.34 6.22
C ILE A 286 -4.67 -32.57 6.96
N PHE A 287 -5.69 -32.38 7.79
CA PHE A 287 -6.30 -33.47 8.55
C PHE A 287 -6.95 -34.50 7.62
N ASP A 288 -7.67 -34.05 6.60
CA ASP A 288 -8.40 -34.98 5.73
C ASP A 288 -7.49 -35.72 4.74
N LEU A 289 -6.29 -35.21 4.45
CA LEU A 289 -5.24 -36.00 3.79
C LEU A 289 -4.97 -37.30 4.57
N MET A 290 -4.89 -37.21 5.90
CA MET A 290 -4.59 -38.38 6.75
C MET A 290 -5.69 -39.44 6.68
N ASN A 291 -6.93 -39.05 6.35
CA ASN A 291 -8.06 -39.97 6.22
C ASN A 291 -8.27 -40.48 4.78
N SER A 292 -7.89 -39.69 3.77
CA SER A 292 -8.16 -39.97 2.34
C SER A 292 -7.54 -41.27 1.82
N CYS A 293 -6.47 -41.72 2.47
CA CYS A 293 -5.75 -42.92 2.06
C CYS A 293 -6.09 -44.14 2.90
N GLY A 294 -7.07 -44.10 3.83
CA GLY A 294 -7.40 -45.26 4.67
C GLY A 294 -6.27 -45.68 5.61
N GLU A 295 -6.35 -46.89 6.18
CA GLU A 295 -5.32 -47.49 7.05
C GLU A 295 -4.08 -47.92 6.25
N ILE A 296 -3.43 -46.98 5.57
CA ILE A 296 -2.18 -47.27 4.88
C ILE A 296 -1.01 -46.69 5.70
N SER A 297 0.12 -47.42 5.71
CA SER A 297 1.34 -47.01 6.40
C SER A 297 1.69 -45.54 6.15
N GLN A 298 2.27 -44.86 7.15
CA GLN A 298 2.64 -43.43 7.06
C GLN A 298 3.44 -43.09 5.78
N MET A 299 4.26 -44.03 5.30
CA MET A 299 5.07 -43.86 4.10
C MET A 299 4.26 -43.89 2.80
N THR A 300 3.11 -44.56 2.77
CA THR A 300 2.33 -44.72 1.55
C THR A 300 1.35 -43.57 1.33
N ILE A 301 0.99 -42.79 2.36
CA ILE A 301 0.15 -41.59 2.23
C ILE A 301 0.71 -40.65 1.16
N LEU A 302 2.05 -40.52 1.10
CA LEU A 302 2.74 -39.66 0.14
C LEU A 302 2.50 -40.08 -1.33
N TYR A 303 2.35 -41.38 -1.57
CA TYR A 303 2.23 -41.99 -2.90
C TYR A 303 0.80 -42.32 -3.32
N CYS A 304 -0.12 -42.40 -2.37
CA CYS A 304 -1.53 -42.70 -2.58
C CYS A 304 -2.16 -41.75 -3.61
N ASN A 305 -1.92 -40.44 -3.48
CA ASN A 305 -2.32 -39.47 -4.49
C ASN A 305 -1.38 -38.26 -4.50
N THR A 306 -0.49 -38.19 -5.48
CA THR A 306 0.52 -37.13 -5.59
C THR A 306 -0.08 -35.72 -5.65
N TRP A 307 -1.26 -35.56 -6.27
CA TRP A 307 -1.97 -34.28 -6.30
C TRP A 307 -2.41 -33.85 -4.89
N VAL A 308 -3.08 -34.74 -4.15
CA VAL A 308 -3.56 -34.44 -2.79
C VAL A 308 -2.37 -34.16 -1.86
N THR A 309 -1.31 -34.97 -1.94
CA THR A 309 -0.06 -34.75 -1.22
C THR A 309 0.55 -33.38 -1.53
N TYR A 310 0.61 -32.98 -2.80
CA TYR A 310 1.11 -31.67 -3.21
C TYR A 310 0.30 -30.52 -2.59
N ILE A 311 -1.03 -30.62 -2.63
CA ILE A 311 -1.92 -29.61 -2.04
C ILE A 311 -1.84 -29.58 -0.51
N ALA A 312 -1.61 -30.72 0.14
CA ALA A 312 -1.37 -30.78 1.57
C ALA A 312 -0.05 -30.10 1.98
N PHE A 313 1.04 -30.33 1.24
CA PHE A 313 2.30 -29.59 1.46
C PHE A 313 2.13 -28.08 1.29
N MET A 314 1.39 -27.67 0.25
CA MET A 314 1.04 -26.26 0.06
C MET A 314 0.19 -25.72 1.21
N SER A 315 -0.77 -26.51 1.71
CA SER A 315 -1.63 -26.14 2.85
C SER A 315 -0.82 -26.01 4.14
N LEU A 316 0.14 -26.90 4.37
CA LEU A 316 1.07 -26.85 5.49
C LEU A 316 1.98 -25.61 5.43
N TYR A 317 2.54 -25.30 4.26
CA TYR A 317 3.33 -24.08 4.07
C TYR A 317 2.52 -22.82 4.42
N HIS A 318 1.28 -22.73 3.90
CA HIS A 318 0.40 -21.61 4.22
C HIS A 318 0.02 -21.57 5.70
N PHE A 319 -0.23 -22.73 6.33
CA PHE A 319 -0.52 -22.82 7.75
C PHE A 319 0.63 -22.25 8.60
N ILE A 320 1.88 -22.67 8.36
CA ILE A 320 3.04 -22.25 9.15
C ILE A 320 3.18 -20.72 9.17
N TRP A 321 3.17 -20.08 8.00
CA TRP A 321 3.34 -18.63 7.91
C TRP A 321 2.09 -17.87 8.42
N THR A 322 0.88 -18.32 8.10
CA THR A 322 -0.35 -17.63 8.53
C THR A 322 -0.59 -17.75 10.04
N ALA A 323 -0.31 -18.90 10.64
CA ALA A 323 -0.34 -19.11 12.09
C ALA A 323 0.70 -18.23 12.80
N SER A 324 1.92 -18.15 12.27
CA SER A 324 2.97 -17.27 12.79
C SER A 324 2.55 -15.80 12.75
N LEU A 325 2.00 -15.35 11.62
CA LEU A 325 1.50 -13.98 11.47
C LEU A 325 0.32 -13.69 12.41
N PHE A 326 -0.62 -14.63 12.55
CA PHE A 326 -1.75 -14.51 13.47
C PHE A 326 -1.27 -14.38 14.92
N ALA A 327 -0.34 -15.22 15.36
CA ALA A 327 0.23 -15.17 16.71
C ALA A 327 0.93 -13.82 16.98
N VAL A 328 1.73 -13.32 16.03
CA VAL A 328 2.40 -12.01 16.13
C VAL A 328 1.39 -10.87 16.23
N GLN A 329 0.32 -10.91 15.43
CA GLN A 329 -0.72 -9.88 15.43
C GLN A 329 -1.52 -9.88 16.74
N ILE A 330 -1.88 -11.05 17.27
CA ILE A 330 -2.51 -11.17 18.59
C ILE A 330 -1.60 -10.60 19.69
N TYR A 331 -0.32 -10.99 19.70
CA TYR A 331 0.67 -10.43 20.64
C TYR A 331 0.71 -8.90 20.56
N GLN A 332 0.84 -8.33 19.37
CA GLN A 332 0.91 -6.87 19.19
C GLN A 332 -0.36 -6.15 19.65
N ILE A 333 -1.54 -6.75 19.44
CA ILE A 333 -2.82 -6.21 19.92
C ILE A 333 -2.86 -6.22 21.45
N LEU A 334 -2.42 -7.29 22.11
CA LEU A 334 -2.37 -7.39 23.57
C LEU A 334 -1.47 -6.31 24.19
N TYR A 335 -0.38 -5.95 23.50
CA TYR A 335 0.53 -4.86 23.89
C TYR A 335 0.12 -3.49 23.31
N GLU A 336 -1.05 -3.38 22.69
CA GLU A 336 -1.59 -2.18 22.04
C GLU A 336 -0.60 -1.48 21.10
N MET A 337 0.16 -2.25 20.34
CA MET A 337 1.19 -1.79 19.41
C MET A 337 0.82 -2.22 18.00
N THR A 338 1.12 -1.38 17.00
CA THR A 338 1.02 -1.81 15.60
C THR A 338 2.31 -2.46 15.12
N THR A 339 2.26 -3.28 14.06
CA THR A 339 3.47 -3.83 13.42
C THR A 339 4.47 -2.74 13.07
N ASN A 340 4.00 -1.64 12.47
CA ASN A 340 4.84 -0.50 12.11
C ASN A 340 5.45 0.22 13.33
N GLU A 341 4.72 0.34 14.45
CA GLU A 341 5.26 0.87 15.70
C GLU A 341 6.34 -0.04 16.29
N ARG A 342 6.12 -1.35 16.28
CA ARG A 342 7.09 -2.34 16.78
C ARG A 342 8.38 -2.33 15.97
N LEU A 343 8.27 -2.38 14.64
CA LEU A 343 9.43 -2.43 13.74
C LEU A 343 10.19 -1.10 13.65
N ASN A 344 9.52 0.04 13.91
CA ASN A 344 10.14 1.36 13.83
C ASN A 344 10.09 2.07 15.19
N SER A 345 10.20 1.32 16.28
CA SER A 345 10.05 1.85 17.65
C SER A 345 10.94 3.07 17.89
N PHE A 346 12.21 2.99 17.45
CA PHE A 346 13.23 4.05 17.48
C PHE A 346 12.80 5.40 16.88
N ARG A 347 11.79 5.42 16.00
CA ARG A 347 11.29 6.65 15.36
C ARG A 347 10.17 7.33 16.16
N TYR A 348 9.53 6.63 17.08
CA TYR A 348 8.36 7.10 17.80
C TYR A 348 8.75 7.52 19.22
N ARG A 349 9.06 8.80 19.42
CA ARG A 349 9.47 9.36 20.73
C ARG A 349 8.52 9.01 21.89
N TYR A 350 7.22 8.85 21.62
CA TYR A 350 6.24 8.48 22.66
C TYR A 350 6.37 7.03 23.16
N LEU A 351 7.11 6.16 22.47
CA LEU A 351 7.42 4.80 22.91
C LEU A 351 8.68 4.71 23.79
N HIS A 352 9.53 5.75 23.78
CA HIS A 352 10.80 5.79 24.53
C HIS A 352 10.69 6.40 25.92
N LYS A 353 9.48 6.52 26.48
CA LYS A 353 9.29 7.17 27.79
C LYS A 353 9.65 6.28 28.98
N SER A 354 9.94 4.99 28.80
CA SER A 354 10.48 4.18 29.88
C SER A 354 11.97 4.44 30.03
N VAL A 355 12.40 4.68 31.26
CA VAL A 355 13.80 4.90 31.69
C VAL A 355 14.75 3.80 31.18
N ASP A 356 14.22 2.62 30.90
CA ASP A 356 14.96 1.53 30.28
C ASP A 356 14.84 1.59 28.75
N ASN A 357 15.93 1.97 28.07
CA ASN A 357 16.06 1.97 26.60
C ASN A 357 15.78 0.60 25.94
N LEU A 358 15.69 -0.47 26.73
CA LEU A 358 15.40 -1.83 26.28
C LEU A 358 13.91 -2.17 26.29
N SER A 359 13.07 -1.43 27.02
CA SER A 359 11.65 -1.75 27.14
C SER A 359 10.80 -0.88 26.23
N THR A 360 10.52 -1.34 25.01
CA THR A 360 9.56 -0.66 24.13
C THR A 360 8.14 -0.89 24.66
N ARG A 361 7.58 0.10 25.38
CA ARG A 361 6.22 0.03 25.92
C ARG A 361 5.29 0.99 25.18
N SER A 362 4.11 0.48 24.82
CA SER A 362 3.06 1.29 24.23
C SER A 362 2.39 2.10 25.35
N PRO A 363 2.34 3.46 25.27
CA PRO A 363 1.58 4.27 26.21
C PRO A 363 0.06 4.07 26.05
N PHE A 364 -0.36 3.30 25.03
CA PHE A 364 -1.75 2.94 24.83
C PHE A 364 -2.14 1.74 25.68
N SER A 365 -1.19 0.84 26.01
CA SER A 365 -1.45 -0.39 26.75
C SER A 365 -2.14 -0.11 28.09
N TYR A 366 -3.39 -0.56 28.20
CA TYR A 366 -4.21 -0.41 29.40
C TYR A 366 -3.60 -1.04 30.66
N TYR A 367 -2.66 -1.97 30.47
CA TYR A 367 -2.04 -2.75 31.56
C TYR A 367 -0.97 -2.00 32.35
N CYS A 368 -0.51 -0.83 31.89
CA CYS A 368 0.67 -0.18 32.50
C CYS A 368 0.42 1.19 33.14
N ASP A 369 -0.80 1.75 33.09
CA ASP A 369 -1.00 3.08 33.64
C ASP A 369 -2.39 3.30 34.27
N ARG A 370 -2.44 3.27 35.61
CA ARG A 370 -3.63 3.68 36.38
C ARG A 370 -3.88 5.19 36.26
N GLU A 371 -2.87 6.02 36.02
CA GLU A 371 -3.01 7.47 35.90
C GLU A 371 -3.62 7.87 34.55
N LEU A 372 -3.31 7.15 33.46
CA LEU A 372 -3.94 7.39 32.15
C LEU A 372 -5.40 6.92 32.06
N ARG A 373 -5.92 6.16 33.04
CA ARG A 373 -7.36 5.77 33.06
C ARG A 373 -8.29 6.98 33.03
N LYS A 374 -7.89 8.12 33.61
CA LYS A 374 -8.67 9.36 33.54
C LYS A 374 -8.77 9.93 32.11
N ILE A 375 -7.78 9.68 31.27
CA ILE A 375 -7.71 10.20 29.89
C ILE A 375 -8.31 9.21 28.89
N CYS A 376 -8.21 7.90 29.13
CA CYS A 376 -8.71 6.86 28.21
C CYS A 376 -10.19 6.53 28.39
N ILE A 377 -10.76 6.62 29.60
CA ILE A 377 -12.21 6.42 29.80
C ILE A 377 -13.02 7.49 29.06
N HIS A 378 -12.47 8.68 28.84
CA HIS A 378 -13.12 9.73 28.05
C HIS A 378 -13.13 9.46 26.53
N ARG A 379 -12.35 8.50 26.01
CA ARG A 379 -12.23 8.27 24.56
C ARG A 379 -13.15 7.19 24.00
N LEU A 380 -13.72 6.32 24.84
CA LEU A 380 -14.65 5.27 24.38
C LEU A 380 -16.05 5.81 24.02
N HIS A 381 -16.42 7.00 24.50
CA HIS A 381 -17.60 7.71 24.00
C HIS A 381 -17.30 8.48 22.71
N LYS A 382 -17.38 7.78 21.58
CA LYS A 382 -17.25 8.31 20.20
C LYS A 382 -18.20 9.48 19.86
N LYS A 383 -19.16 9.83 20.73
CA LYS A 383 -20.08 10.97 20.52
C LYS A 383 -19.59 12.32 21.08
N ASN A 384 -18.64 12.35 22.02
CA ASN A 384 -18.24 13.61 22.69
C ASN A 384 -16.89 14.19 22.25
N PHE A 385 -16.09 13.47 21.45
CA PHE A 385 -14.78 13.98 21.04
C PHE A 385 -14.87 15.24 20.17
N ILE A 386 -15.92 15.36 19.35
CA ILE A 386 -16.16 16.55 18.53
C ILE A 386 -16.47 17.75 19.44
N SER A 387 -17.38 17.61 20.43
CA SER A 387 -17.71 18.74 21.32
C SER A 387 -16.53 19.14 22.21
N PHE A 388 -15.76 18.18 22.74
CA PHE A 388 -14.57 18.46 23.53
C PHE A 388 -13.49 19.18 22.71
N TYR A 389 -13.21 18.69 21.50
CA TYR A 389 -12.23 19.31 20.60
C TYR A 389 -12.64 20.74 20.18
N TRP A 390 -13.94 20.98 19.93
CA TRP A 390 -14.42 22.33 19.62
C TRP A 390 -14.39 23.27 20.83
N LYS A 391 -14.69 22.76 22.04
CA LYS A 391 -14.65 23.56 23.28
C LYS A 391 -13.23 23.98 23.64
N GLU A 392 -12.26 23.06 23.57
CA GLU A 392 -10.84 23.34 23.83
C GLU A 392 -10.26 24.29 22.77
N LYS A 393 -10.68 24.16 21.50
CA LYS A 393 -10.27 25.07 20.42
C LYS A 393 -10.83 26.49 20.62
N GLN A 394 -12.08 26.63 21.10
CA GLN A 394 -12.64 27.95 21.44
C GLN A 394 -11.90 28.60 22.63
N GLU A 395 -11.53 27.83 23.65
CA GLU A 395 -10.75 28.36 24.78
C GLU A 395 -9.35 28.82 24.36
N ILE A 396 -8.66 28.05 23.52
CA ILE A 396 -7.35 28.43 22.99
C ILE A 396 -7.47 29.68 22.10
N GLN A 397 -8.51 29.79 21.27
CA GLN A 397 -8.76 30.99 20.45
C GLN A 397 -9.11 32.22 21.30
N ASN A 398 -9.85 32.05 22.40
CA ASN A 398 -10.14 33.16 23.31
C ASN A 398 -8.89 33.60 24.09
N LYS A 399 -8.02 32.67 24.49
CA LYS A 399 -6.72 33.00 25.13
C LYS A 399 -5.77 33.68 24.14
N SER A 400 -5.73 33.26 22.88
CA SER A 400 -4.90 33.92 21.86
C SER A 400 -5.44 35.31 21.48
N ARG A 401 -6.76 35.50 21.40
CA ARG A 401 -7.37 36.84 21.20
C ARG A 401 -7.05 37.80 22.34
N LYS A 402 -7.03 37.32 23.59
CA LYS A 402 -6.62 38.13 24.76
C LYS A 402 -5.14 38.48 24.75
N ARG A 403 -4.25 37.59 24.28
CA ARG A 403 -2.82 37.90 24.11
C ARG A 403 -2.54 38.81 22.90
N GLY A 404 -3.25 38.63 21.79
CA GLY A 404 -3.11 39.45 20.58
C GLY A 404 -3.53 40.92 20.78
N LYS A 405 -4.50 41.19 21.67
CA LYS A 405 -4.87 42.57 22.02
C LYS A 405 -3.80 43.30 22.84
N LEU A 406 -2.88 42.59 23.50
CA LEU A 406 -1.79 43.18 24.27
C LEU A 406 -0.50 43.40 23.45
N GLN A 407 -0.35 42.75 22.30
CA GLN A 407 0.86 42.87 21.46
C GLN A 407 0.79 43.93 20.36
N ASN A 408 -0.39 44.50 20.06
CA ASN A 408 -0.54 45.50 18.99
C ASN A 408 -0.08 46.93 19.36
N LYS A 409 0.89 47.11 20.27
CA LYS A 409 1.36 48.44 20.70
C LYS A 409 2.84 48.75 20.45
N TRP A 410 3.60 47.86 19.80
CA TRP A 410 5.03 48.12 19.57
C TRP A 410 5.52 47.72 18.17
N LEU A 411 5.89 48.77 17.42
CA LEU A 411 7.00 48.87 16.47
C LEU A 411 6.86 48.25 15.06
N CYS A 412 6.59 49.15 14.10
CA CYS A 412 7.10 49.12 12.73
C CYS A 412 8.52 49.71 12.67
N SER A 413 9.50 49.01 12.07
CA SER A 413 10.60 49.54 11.23
C SER A 413 11.72 48.50 11.09
N GLY A 414 12.20 48.20 9.88
CA GLY A 414 13.50 47.50 9.71
C GLY A 414 13.62 46.45 8.60
N GLU A 415 13.54 46.90 7.36
CA GLU A 415 14.36 46.59 6.18
C GLU A 415 15.32 45.34 6.09
N LYS A 416 15.18 44.62 4.96
CA LYS A 416 16.15 43.82 4.15
C LYS A 416 16.85 42.58 4.75
N ARG A 417 16.55 41.40 4.18
CA ARG A 417 17.55 40.40 3.73
C ARG A 417 16.98 39.46 2.64
N LYS A 418 17.74 39.37 1.54
CA LYS A 418 17.53 38.57 0.32
C LYS A 418 17.74 37.07 0.57
N ASN A 419 17.20 36.24 -0.34
CA ASN A 419 17.44 34.80 -0.57
C ASN A 419 16.48 33.81 0.12
N ALA A 420 15.29 33.66 -0.44
CA ALA A 420 14.58 32.38 -0.57
C ALA A 420 13.38 32.62 -1.51
N ILE A 421 13.17 31.74 -2.50
CA ILE A 421 11.94 31.70 -3.29
C ILE A 421 10.77 31.70 -2.29
N ASN A 422 9.96 32.75 -2.35
CA ASN A 422 9.09 33.11 -1.25
C ASN A 422 7.86 32.21 -1.30
N PHE A 423 7.59 31.48 -0.21
CA PHE A 423 6.38 30.66 -0.07
C PHE A 423 5.09 31.51 -0.17
N LEU A 424 5.22 32.84 -0.05
CA LEU A 424 4.17 33.82 -0.34
C LEU A 424 3.78 33.84 -1.83
N ASP A 425 4.71 33.65 -2.77
CA ASP A 425 4.38 33.57 -4.21
C ASP A 425 3.52 32.32 -4.51
N ILE A 426 3.71 31.26 -3.72
CA ILE A 426 2.91 30.03 -3.79
C ILE A 426 1.51 30.25 -3.18
N LEU A 427 1.39 31.06 -2.15
CA LEU A 427 0.10 31.39 -1.53
C LEU A 427 -0.71 32.35 -2.40
N ASP A 428 -0.08 33.33 -3.05
CA ASP A 428 -0.74 34.25 -3.98
C ASP A 428 -1.22 33.53 -5.24
N CYS A 429 -0.46 32.56 -5.74
CA CYS A 429 -0.88 31.72 -6.86
C CYS A 429 -2.11 30.85 -6.51
N VAL A 430 -2.21 30.34 -5.27
CA VAL A 430 -3.38 29.57 -4.80
C VAL A 430 -4.58 30.47 -4.50
N TYR A 431 -4.36 31.74 -4.12
CA TYR A 431 -5.45 32.67 -3.82
C TYR A 431 -6.09 33.27 -5.09
N ASN A 432 -5.31 33.49 -6.16
CA ASN A 432 -5.80 34.07 -7.41
C ASN A 432 -6.60 33.08 -8.31
N ILE A 433 -6.54 31.77 -8.04
CA ILE A 433 -7.31 30.77 -8.80
C ILE A 433 -8.79 30.69 -8.34
N LYS A 434 -9.21 31.47 -7.33
CA LYS A 434 -10.63 31.57 -6.91
C LYS A 434 -11.33 32.87 -7.34
N GLN A 435 -10.71 33.71 -8.18
CA GLN A 435 -11.33 34.96 -8.66
C GLN A 435 -11.30 35.17 -10.19
N ILE A 436 -11.05 34.10 -10.96
CA ILE A 436 -11.31 33.99 -12.41
C ILE A 436 -11.94 32.61 -12.61
#